data_AF-A0A072V308-F1
#
_entry.id   AF-A0A072V308-F1
#
_cell.length_a   1.000
_cell.length_b   1.000
_cell.length_c   1.000
_cell.angle_alpha   90.00
_cell.angle_beta   90.00
_cell.angle_gamma   90.00
#
_symmetry.space_group_name_H-M   'P 1'
#
loop_
_entity.id
_entity.type
_entity.pdbx_description
1 polymer ?
#
loop_
_entity_poly.entity_id
_entity_poly.type
_entity_poly.pdbx_seq_one_letter_code
_entity_poly.pdbx_strand_id
1 'polypeptide(L)'
;MPLIDFVYPDLNDNLGDSLFFQERGIPAPTLDSVEHVNEYMMSLIPGEEKEYLSSDFVCRSGENSDVQSEWFTTEFLNVLDPQSIVDSVNVDVAP
;
A
#
# COMPACT_ATOMS: atom_id res chain seq x y z
N MET A 1 20.27 6.36 -5.10
CA MET A 1 20.34 4.98 -5.67
C MET A 1 19.91 5.16 -7.11
N PRO A 2 20.70 4.73 -8.12
CA PRO A 2 20.42 5.08 -9.52
C PRO A 2 19.01 4.75 -10.01
N LEU A 3 18.41 3.69 -9.43
CA LEU A 3 17.04 3.28 -9.72
C LEU A 3 15.98 4.26 -9.21
N ILE A 4 16.15 4.77 -7.98
CA ILE A 4 15.20 5.73 -7.37
C ILE A 4 15.29 7.07 -8.08
N ASP A 5 16.49 7.52 -8.42
CA ASP A 5 16.70 8.77 -9.15
C ASP A 5 16.10 8.70 -10.58
N PHE A 6 16.03 7.49 -11.15
CA PHE A 6 15.40 7.25 -12.46
C PHE A 6 13.86 7.22 -12.40
N VAL A 7 13.28 6.57 -11.40
CA VAL A 7 11.82 6.43 -11.27
C VAL A 7 11.17 7.67 -10.67
N TYR A 8 11.84 8.31 -9.70
CA TYR A 8 11.38 9.50 -8.97
C TYR A 8 12.36 10.66 -9.16
N PRO A 9 12.45 11.24 -10.36
CA PRO A 9 13.25 12.44 -10.59
C PRO A 9 12.72 13.59 -9.73
N ASP A 10 13.63 14.37 -9.14
CA ASP A 10 13.28 15.52 -8.29
C ASP A 10 12.34 15.14 -7.12
N LEU A 11 12.55 13.97 -6.52
CA LEU A 11 11.73 13.40 -5.44
C LEU A 11 11.31 14.44 -4.39
N ASN A 12 12.27 15.23 -3.90
CA ASN A 12 12.06 16.17 -2.81
C ASN A 12 11.11 17.33 -3.18
N ASP A 13 11.10 17.74 -4.45
CA ASP A 13 10.24 18.82 -4.94
C ASP A 13 8.80 18.34 -5.16
N ASN A 14 8.60 17.03 -5.30
CA ASN A 14 7.31 16.41 -5.62
C ASN A 14 6.66 15.68 -4.43
N LEU A 15 7.24 15.74 -3.22
CA LEU A 15 6.69 15.07 -2.03
C LEU A 15 5.25 15.46 -1.70
N GLY A 16 4.83 16.68 -2.07
CA GLY A 16 3.47 17.19 -1.86
C GLY A 16 2.48 16.87 -2.97
N ASP A 17 2.92 16.26 -4.08
CA ASP A 17 2.07 15.94 -5.22
C ASP A 17 1.67 14.45 -5.19
N SER A 18 0.41 14.18 -4.84
CA SER A 18 -0.12 12.82 -4.83
C SER A 18 -0.12 12.15 -6.21
N LEU A 19 -0.20 12.93 -7.30
CA LEU A 19 -0.21 12.38 -8.67
C LEU A 19 1.19 11.99 -9.13
N PHE A 20 2.23 12.59 -8.55
CA PHE A 20 3.62 12.29 -8.94
C PHE A 20 3.99 10.83 -8.69
N PHE A 21 3.50 10.24 -7.60
CA PHE A 21 3.76 8.84 -7.24
C PHE A 21 2.85 7.86 -7.97
N GLN A 22 1.79 8.34 -8.62
CA GLN A 22 0.84 7.48 -9.31
C GLN A 22 1.50 6.81 -10.52
N GLU A 23 1.24 5.52 -10.72
CA GLU A 23 1.82 4.69 -11.79
C GLU A 23 3.36 4.56 -11.77
N ARG A 24 4.02 5.07 -10.72
CA ARG A 24 5.47 4.98 -10.55
C ARG A 24 5.78 4.03 -9.39
N GLY A 25 5.89 2.75 -9.70
CA GLY A 25 6.29 1.72 -8.74
C GLY A 25 7.62 1.08 -9.15
N ILE A 26 8.44 0.73 -8.16
CA ILE A 26 9.64 -0.10 -8.36
C ILE A 26 9.24 -1.55 -8.08
N PRO A 27 9.06 -2.40 -9.10
CA PRO A 27 8.78 -3.81 -8.86
C PRO A 27 10.05 -4.51 -8.37
N ALA A 28 9.91 -5.34 -7.34
CA ALA A 28 11.01 -6.16 -6.84
C ALA A 28 10.57 -7.64 -6.72
N PRO A 29 11.49 -8.59 -6.95
CA PRO A 29 11.16 -10.02 -7.01
C PRO A 29 10.97 -10.68 -5.63
N THR A 30 11.47 -10.08 -4.56
CA THR A 30 11.43 -10.63 -3.20
C THR A 30 11.07 -9.56 -2.18
N LEU A 31 10.52 -9.98 -1.03
CA LEU A 31 10.16 -9.07 0.06
C LEU A 31 11.38 -8.30 0.58
N ASP A 32 12.50 -8.98 0.84
CA ASP A 32 13.75 -8.36 1.29
C ASP A 32 14.22 -7.24 0.34
N SER A 33 14.01 -7.42 -0.97
CA SER A 33 14.35 -6.39 -1.96
C SER A 33 13.40 -5.20 -1.91
N VAL A 34 12.11 -5.41 -1.62
CA VAL A 34 11.13 -4.33 -1.42
C VAL A 34 11.50 -3.53 -0.16
N GLU A 35 11.78 -4.23 0.95
CA GLU A 35 12.15 -3.62 2.22
C GLU A 35 13.41 -2.75 2.07
N HIS A 36 14.45 -3.27 1.42
CA HIS A 36 15.67 -2.51 1.17
C HIS A 36 15.46 -1.23 0.35
N VAL A 37 14.61 -1.29 -0.68
CA VAL A 37 14.28 -0.11 -1.49
C VAL A 37 13.47 0.90 -0.68
N ASN A 38 12.50 0.43 0.11
CA ASN A 38 11.67 1.29 0.95
C ASN A 38 12.49 1.99 2.04
N GLU A 39 13.36 1.27 2.76
CA GLU A 39 14.26 1.85 3.77
C GLU A 39 15.16 2.94 3.17
N TYR A 40 15.75 2.66 2.00
CA TYR A 40 16.58 3.64 1.32
C TYR A 40 15.75 4.85 0.87
N MET A 41 14.57 4.63 0.28
CA MET A 41 13.69 5.72 -0.15
C MET A 41 13.25 6.59 1.03
N MET A 42 12.87 5.98 2.16
CA MET A 42 12.54 6.69 3.40
C MET A 42 13.71 7.55 3.89
N SER A 43 14.96 7.06 3.79
CA SER A 43 16.14 7.82 4.20
C SER A 43 16.39 9.10 3.38
N LEU A 44 15.79 9.20 2.19
CA LEU A 44 15.89 10.39 1.34
C LEU A 44 14.82 11.44 1.64
N ILE A 45 13.72 11.05 2.26
CA ILE A 45 12.59 11.94 2.54
C ILE A 45 12.93 12.75 3.80
N PRO A 46 12.94 14.09 3.75
CA PRO A 46 13.16 14.90 4.94
C PRO A 46 11.95 14.82 5.86
N GLY A 47 12.18 14.46 7.13
CA GLY A 47 11.14 14.36 8.13
C GLY A 47 11.51 13.39 9.24
N GLU A 48 10.63 13.27 10.24
CA GLU A 48 10.72 12.20 11.23
C GLU A 48 10.06 10.94 10.67
N GLU A 49 10.74 9.81 10.83
CA GLU A 49 10.14 8.52 10.54
C GLU A 49 8.98 8.26 11.52
N LYS A 50 7.93 7.62 11.01
CA LYS A 50 6.77 7.28 11.82
C LYS A 50 6.37 5.84 11.55
N GLU A 51 6.38 5.05 12.61
CA GLU A 51 5.86 3.69 12.59
C GLU A 51 4.33 3.73 12.77
N TYR A 52 3.62 3.06 11.86
CA TYR A 52 2.19 2.88 11.94
C TYR A 52 1.90 1.41 12.25
N LEU A 53 1.11 1.16 13.29
CA LEU A 53 0.65 -0.19 13.60
C LEU A 53 -0.41 -0.62 12.58
N SER A 54 -0.37 -1.88 12.13
CA SER A 54 -1.43 -2.44 11.30
C SER A 54 -2.75 -2.41 12.07
N SER A 55 -3.81 -1.99 11.40
CA SER A 55 -5.17 -2.05 11.93
C SER A 55 -5.85 -3.31 11.40
N ASP A 56 -5.55 -4.46 12.00
CA ASP A 56 -6.12 -5.76 11.60
C ASP A 56 -7.53 -6.00 12.19
N PHE A 57 -8.28 -4.93 12.45
CA PHE A 57 -9.64 -5.04 12.95
C PHE A 57 -10.60 -5.27 11.78
N VAL A 58 -11.31 -6.41 11.80
CA VAL A 58 -12.50 -6.60 10.98
C VAL A 58 -13.54 -5.59 11.46
N CYS A 59 -13.63 -4.46 10.77
CA CYS A 59 -14.62 -3.44 11.06
C CYS A 59 -16.01 -4.02 10.76
N ARG A 60 -16.75 -4.39 11.80
CA ARG A 60 -18.18 -4.73 11.73
C ARG A 60 -18.99 -3.45 11.52
N SER A 61 -18.76 -2.75 10.41
CA SER A 61 -19.51 -1.54 10.04
C SER A 61 -20.80 -1.95 9.34
N GLY A 62 -21.85 -2.19 10.14
CA GLY A 62 -23.20 -2.40 9.64
C GLY A 62 -24.08 -3.22 10.57
N GLU A 63 -25.38 -2.95 10.55
CA GLU A 63 -26.44 -3.63 11.32
C GLU A 63 -26.60 -5.14 10.99
N ASN A 64 -25.68 -5.74 10.21
CA ASN A 64 -25.69 -7.15 9.79
C ASN A 64 -24.32 -7.83 9.97
N SER A 65 -23.64 -7.56 11.08
CA SER A 65 -22.28 -8.06 11.33
C SER A 65 -22.14 -9.60 11.39
N ASP A 66 -23.23 -10.31 11.64
CA ASP A 66 -23.25 -11.78 11.67
C ASP A 66 -23.34 -12.39 10.27
N VAL A 67 -23.91 -11.67 9.31
CA VAL A 67 -24.05 -12.12 7.90
C VAL A 67 -22.73 -11.99 7.14
N GLN A 68 -21.91 -10.97 7.46
CA GLN A 68 -20.65 -10.74 6.78
C GLN A 68 -19.59 -11.81 7.11
N SER A 69 -19.51 -12.29 8.36
CA SER A 69 -18.56 -13.36 8.73
C SER A 69 -18.84 -14.69 8.03
N GLU A 70 -20.07 -14.92 7.61
CA GLU A 70 -20.47 -16.15 6.90
C GLU A 70 -20.12 -16.09 5.39
N TRP A 71 -19.88 -14.90 4.84
CA TRP A 71 -19.52 -14.70 3.44
C TRP A 71 -18.00 -14.75 3.19
N PHE A 72 -17.19 -14.37 4.18
CA PHE A 72 -15.72 -14.42 4.08
C PHE A 72 -15.14 -15.74 4.57
N THR A 73 -15.71 -16.87 4.15
CA THR A 73 -15.12 -18.18 4.43
C THR A 73 -13.88 -18.40 3.56
N THR A 74 -12.96 -19.23 4.02
CA THR A 74 -11.76 -19.63 3.25
C THR A 74 -12.14 -20.19 1.87
N GLU A 75 -13.28 -20.87 1.78
CA GLU A 75 -13.81 -21.40 0.52
C GLU A 75 -14.21 -20.29 -0.46
N PHE A 76 -14.86 -19.22 0.02
CA PHE A 76 -15.20 -18.06 -0.81
C PHE A 76 -13.95 -17.30 -1.27
N LEU A 77 -13.00 -17.06 -0.36
CA LEU A 77 -11.75 -16.37 -0.67
C LEU A 77 -10.90 -17.12 -1.71
N ASN A 78 -10.94 -18.46 -1.70
CA ASN A 78 -10.24 -19.27 -2.70
C ASN A 78 -10.89 -19.23 -4.10
N VAL A 79 -12.14 -18.78 -4.21
CA VAL A 79 -12.83 -18.57 -5.50
C VAL A 79 -12.52 -17.17 -6.06
N LEU A 80 -12.11 -16.23 -5.22
CA LEU A 80 -11.68 -14.91 -5.66
C LEU A 80 -10.33 -15.04 -6.38
N ASP A 81 -10.33 -14.68 -7.66
CA ASP A 81 -9.09 -14.53 -8.41
C ASP A 81 -8.29 -13.36 -7.81
N PRO A 82 -7.03 -13.56 -7.37
CA PRO A 82 -6.16 -12.49 -6.87
C PRO A 82 -6.05 -11.31 -7.83
N GLN A 83 -6.22 -11.52 -9.15
CA GLN A 83 -6.24 -10.46 -10.15
C GLN A 83 -7.47 -9.53 -10.06
N SER A 84 -8.57 -9.96 -9.45
CA SER A 84 -9.80 -9.14 -9.35
C SER A 84 -9.80 -8.19 -8.14
N ILE A 85 -8.89 -8.38 -7.17
CA ILE A 85 -8.85 -7.61 -5.91
C ILE A 85 -8.01 -6.33 -6.02
N VAL A 86 -7.13 -6.23 -7.02
CA VAL A 86 -6.21 -5.09 -7.19
C VAL A 86 -6.89 -3.76 -7.59
N ASP A 87 -8.18 -3.77 -7.94
CA ASP A 87 -8.88 -2.56 -8.38
C ASP A 87 -9.49 -1.72 -7.23
N SER A 88 -9.40 -2.15 -5.96
CA SER A 88 -10.13 -1.51 -4.85
C SER A 88 -9.29 -0.90 -3.73
N VAL A 89 -7.95 -0.90 -3.81
CA VAL A 89 -7.12 -0.16 -2.85
C VAL A 89 -6.87 1.26 -3.34
N ASN A 90 -7.95 2.03 -3.49
CA ASN A 90 -7.84 3.48 -3.46
C ASN A 90 -7.81 3.84 -1.97
N VAL A 91 -6.62 4.01 -1.41
CA VAL A 91 -6.46 4.43 -0.01
C VAL A 91 -7.09 5.81 0.10
N ASP A 92 -8.23 5.89 0.78
CA ASP A 92 -8.84 7.14 1.21
C ASP A 92 -7.77 7.91 2.01
N VAL A 93 -7.22 8.97 1.40
CA VAL A 93 -6.50 10.00 2.13
C VAL A 93 -7.56 10.71 2.98
N ALA A 94 -7.62 10.33 4.25
CA ALA A 94 -8.32 11.10 5.27
C ALA A 94 -7.50 12.39 5.58
N PRO A 95 -8.18 13.52 5.85
CA PRO A 95 -7.55 14.84 6.02
C PRO A 95 -6.63 14.96 7.24
#